data_AF-A0A6N8U7Q2-F1
#
_entry.id   AF-A0A6N8U7Q2-F1
#
_cell.length_a   1.000
_cell.length_b   1.000
_cell.length_c   1.000
_cell.angle_alpha   90.00
_cell.angle_beta   90.00
_cell.angle_gamma   90.00
#
_symmetry.space_group_name_H-M   'P 1'
#
loop_
_entity.id
_entity.type
_entity.pdbx_description
1 polymer ?
#
loop_
_entity_poly.entity_id
_entity_poly.type
_entity_poly.pdbx_seq_one_letter_code
_entity_poly.pdbx_strand_id
1 'polypeptide(L)'
;MDEIGFEDFCAQHDILIHFNDQLSTRIRGFCYYDGAYYHVIINSRFTIYQQQKTFFHEVIHIMENHFSCDPDHQDQCEQQAKELVKEIMEQFSDVITG
;
A
#
# COMPACT_ATOMS: atom_id res chain seq x y z
N MET A 1 20.52 -7.64 10.75
CA MET A 1 19.20 -6.99 10.89
C MET A 1 18.30 -7.85 10.06
N ASP A 2 17.43 -8.63 10.70
CA ASP A 2 16.45 -9.44 9.98
C ASP A 2 15.60 -8.49 9.13
N GLU A 3 15.51 -8.75 7.82
CA GLU A 3 14.60 -8.02 6.94
C GLU A 3 13.19 -8.17 7.53
N ILE A 4 12.52 -7.03 7.79
CA ILE A 4 11.10 -7.06 8.14
C ILE A 4 10.39 -7.63 6.92
N GLY A 5 9.73 -8.78 7.10
CA GLY A 5 8.94 -9.38 6.04
C GLY A 5 7.86 -8.38 5.62
N PHE A 6 7.56 -8.34 4.32
CA PHE A 6 6.50 -7.48 3.78
C PHE A 6 5.14 -7.68 4.49
N GLU A 7 4.86 -8.92 4.91
CA GLU A 7 3.67 -9.26 5.70
C GLU A 7 3.71 -8.62 7.10
N ASP A 8 4.89 -8.58 7.73
CA ASP A 8 5.10 -7.94 9.03
C ASP A 8 4.93 -6.41 8.92
N PHE A 9 5.37 -5.81 7.82
CA PHE A 9 5.14 -4.39 7.54
C PHE A 9 3.63 -4.09 7.46
N CYS A 10 2.88 -4.89 6.69
CA CYS A 10 1.43 -4.68 6.56
C CYS A 10 0.71 -4.82 7.91
N ALA A 11 1.12 -5.81 8.73
CA ALA A 11 0.56 -6.02 10.06
C ALA A 11 0.85 -4.86 11.03
N GLN A 12 2.02 -4.23 10.94
CA GLN A 12 2.38 -3.07 11.78
C GLN A 12 1.58 -1.80 11.45
N HIS A 13 1.04 -1.71 10.24
CA HIS A 13 0.33 -0.54 9.73
C HIS A 13 -1.19 -0.75 9.57
N ASP A 14 -1.74 -1.81 10.17
CA ASP A 14 -3.16 -2.16 10.08
C ASP A 14 -3.68 -2.30 8.63
N ILE A 15 -2.80 -2.78 7.73
CA ILE A 15 -3.09 -3.00 6.31
C ILE A 15 -3.45 -4.47 6.10
N LEU A 16 -4.67 -4.70 5.59
CA LEU A 16 -5.18 -6.02 5.20
C LEU A 16 -5.21 -6.14 3.67
N ILE A 17 -4.47 -7.11 3.14
CA ILE A 17 -4.39 -7.38 1.70
C ILE A 17 -5.39 -8.47 1.31
N HIS A 18 -6.19 -8.20 0.28
CA HIS A 18 -7.15 -9.14 -0.27
C HIS A 18 -6.92 -9.35 -1.76
N PHE A 19 -6.80 -10.61 -2.18
CA PHE A 19 -6.71 -10.97 -3.59
C PHE A 19 -8.09 -11.36 -4.12
N ASN A 20 -8.56 -10.69 -5.16
CA ASN A 20 -9.92 -10.88 -5.69
C ASN A 20 -9.90 -11.15 -7.21
N ASP A 21 -10.43 -12.31 -7.62
CA ASP A 21 -10.50 -12.75 -9.02
C ASP A 21 -11.82 -12.39 -9.72
N GLN A 22 -12.80 -11.89 -8.98
CA GLN A 22 -14.10 -11.47 -9.50
C GLN A 22 -14.08 -10.03 -10.04
N LEU A 23 -12.97 -9.31 -9.83
CA LEU A 23 -12.79 -7.98 -10.40
C LEU A 23 -12.68 -8.04 -11.93
N SER A 24 -13.32 -7.08 -12.59
CA SER A 24 -13.15 -6.89 -14.03
C SER A 24 -11.70 -6.50 -14.33
N THR A 25 -11.21 -6.82 -15.53
CA THR A 25 -9.86 -6.43 -15.97
C THR A 25 -9.65 -4.92 -16.14
N ARG A 26 -10.71 -4.11 -15.95
CA ARG A 26 -10.59 -2.64 -15.91
C ARG A 26 -10.09 -2.13 -14.56
N ILE A 27 -10.29 -2.91 -13.49
CA ILE A 27 -9.92 -2.53 -12.12
C ILE A 27 -8.71 -3.38 -11.75
N ARG A 28 -7.58 -2.71 -11.51
CA ARG A 28 -6.34 -3.38 -11.10
C ARG A 28 -6.31 -3.65 -9.59
N GLY A 29 -6.84 -2.72 -8.82
CA GLY A 29 -6.98 -2.79 -7.37
C GLY A 29 -7.70 -1.54 -6.88
N PHE A 30 -7.97 -1.50 -5.58
CA PHE A 30 -8.47 -0.31 -4.89
C PHE A 30 -8.23 -0.46 -3.38
N CYS A 31 -8.20 0.66 -2.66
CA CYS A 31 -8.14 0.69 -1.21
C CYS A 31 -9.35 1.37 -0.56
N TYR A 32 -9.69 0.97 0.67
CA TYR A 32 -10.62 1.71 1.52
C TYR A 32 -10.33 1.47 3.01
N TYR A 33 -10.79 2.39 3.86
CA TYR A 33 -10.74 2.26 5.32
C TYR A 33 -12.13 1.95 5.87
N ASP A 34 -12.24 0.94 6.74
CA ASP A 34 -13.53 0.48 7.30
C ASP A 34 -13.85 1.07 8.68
N GLY A 35 -12.93 1.85 9.27
CA GLY A 35 -13.03 2.37 10.63
C GLY A 35 -12.03 1.73 11.60
N ALA A 36 -11.39 0.63 11.23
CA ALA A 36 -10.37 -0.06 12.01
C ALA A 36 -9.14 -0.48 11.19
N TYR A 37 -9.32 -0.90 9.94
CA TYR A 37 -8.25 -1.41 9.08
C TYR A 37 -8.28 -0.79 7.68
N TYR A 38 -7.11 -0.75 7.04
CA TYR A 38 -6.99 -0.43 5.62
C TYR A 38 -7.10 -1.69 4.78
N HIS A 39 -8.14 -1.77 3.98
CA HIS A 39 -8.33 -2.87 3.04
C HIS A 39 -7.71 -2.51 1.71
N VAL A 40 -6.68 -3.23 1.30
CA VAL A 40 -6.09 -3.15 -0.04
C VAL A 40 -6.56 -4.34 -0.85
N ILE A 41 -7.36 -4.09 -1.89
CA ILE A 41 -7.91 -5.12 -2.77
C ILE A 41 -7.09 -5.16 -4.06
N ILE A 42 -6.52 -6.31 -4.38
CA ILE A 42 -5.69 -6.55 -5.57
C ILE A 42 -6.38 -7.53 -6.50
N ASN A 43 -6.45 -7.19 -7.78
CA ASN A 43 -7.02 -8.08 -8.79
C ASN A 43 -6.04 -9.21 -9.12
N SER A 44 -6.38 -10.44 -8.71
CA SER A 44 -5.52 -11.61 -8.86
C SER A 44 -5.43 -12.15 -10.30
N ARG A 45 -6.19 -11.58 -11.24
CA ARG A 45 -6.16 -11.95 -12.66
C ARG A 45 -4.94 -11.38 -13.40
N PHE A 46 -4.21 -10.45 -12.80
CA PHE A 46 -2.99 -9.87 -13.37
C PHE A 46 -1.75 -10.69 -12.98
N THR A 47 -0.61 -10.44 -13.62
CA THR A 47 0.63 -11.13 -13.23
C THR A 47 1.08 -10.73 -11.83
N ILE A 48 1.88 -11.56 -11.16
CA ILE A 48 2.42 -11.26 -9.82
C ILE A 48 3.10 -9.89 -9.78
N TYR A 49 3.92 -9.59 -10.80
CA TYR A 49 4.55 -8.27 -10.96
C TYR A 49 3.52 -7.12 -11.02
N GLN A 50 2.46 -7.28 -11.80
CA GLN A 50 1.41 -6.26 -11.92
C GLN A 50 0.60 -6.11 -10.63
N GLN A 51 0.36 -7.21 -9.92
CA GLN A 51 -0.31 -7.21 -8.61
C GLN A 51 0.53 -6.46 -7.58
N GLN A 52 1.84 -6.71 -7.53
CA GLN A 52 2.78 -6.00 -6.66
C GLN A 52 2.81 -4.50 -6.96
N LYS A 53 2.92 -4.12 -8.24
CA LYS A 53 2.88 -2.71 -8.65
C LYS A 53 1.56 -2.03 -8.26
N THR A 54 0.43 -2.71 -8.43
CA THR A 54 -0.87 -2.18 -8.02
C THR A 54 -0.97 -2.04 -6.51
N PHE A 55 -0.48 -3.01 -5.75
CA PHE A 55 -0.44 -2.91 -4.30
C PHE A 55 0.31 -1.66 -3.82
N PHE A 56 1.50 -1.41 -4.35
CA PHE A 56 2.25 -0.21 -3.99
C PHE A 56 1.49 1.06 -4.34
N HIS A 57 0.81 1.08 -5.49
CA HIS A 57 -0.02 2.20 -5.89
C HIS A 57 -1.15 2.48 -4.90
N GLU A 58 -1.88 1.44 -4.46
CA GLU A 58 -2.98 1.60 -3.51
C GLU A 58 -2.50 1.94 -2.10
N VAL A 59 -1.36 1.41 -1.66
CA VAL A 59 -0.75 1.82 -0.38
C VAL A 59 -0.35 3.29 -0.43
N ILE A 60 0.30 3.75 -1.50
CA ILE A 60 0.61 5.18 -1.67
C ILE A 60 -0.66 6.02 -1.61
N HIS A 61 -1.76 5.61 -2.25
CA HIS A 61 -3.05 6.30 -2.15
C HIS A 61 -3.61 6.35 -0.74
N ILE A 62 -3.47 5.26 0.04
CA ILE A 62 -3.84 5.26 1.46
C ILE A 62 -3.04 6.31 2.20
N MET A 63 -1.72 6.35 2.00
CA MET A 63 -0.87 7.34 2.68
C MET A 63 -1.26 8.76 2.27
N GLU A 64 -1.31 9.05 0.96
CA GLU A 64 -1.63 10.39 0.46
C GLU A 64 -3.04 10.88 0.87
N ASN A 65 -4.05 10.01 0.90
CA ASN A 65 -5.40 10.42 1.31
C ASN A 65 -5.58 10.47 2.82
N HIS A 66 -4.97 9.56 3.60
CA HIS A 66 -5.20 9.48 5.03
C HIS A 66 -4.37 10.48 5.85
N PHE A 67 -3.24 10.95 5.30
CA PHE A 67 -2.51 12.11 5.83
C PHE A 67 -3.16 13.46 5.50
N SER A 68 -4.39 13.46 4.98
CA SER A 68 -5.32 14.59 5.13
C SER A 68 -5.75 14.73 6.60
N CYS A 69 -4.77 14.92 7.48
CA CYS A 69 -4.97 15.20 8.90
C CYS A 69 -5.36 16.67 9.10
N ASP A 70 -5.80 16.96 10.33
CA ASP A 70 -5.99 18.32 10.83
C ASP A 70 -4.86 19.23 10.33
N PRO A 71 -5.14 20.41 9.73
CA PRO A 71 -4.14 21.25 9.07
C PRO A 71 -2.93 21.59 9.96
N ASP A 72 -3.07 21.55 11.28
CA ASP A 72 -1.98 21.75 12.24
C ASP A 72 -0.91 20.63 12.23
N HIS A 73 -1.23 19.43 11.73
CA HIS A 73 -0.33 18.26 11.70
C HIS A 73 -0.05 17.75 10.28
N GLN A 74 -0.58 18.42 9.26
CA GLN A 74 -0.49 18.03 7.85
C GLN A 74 0.97 17.82 7.39
N ASP A 75 1.89 18.71 7.78
CA ASP A 75 3.30 18.62 7.39
C ASP A 75 4.02 17.38 7.97
N GLN A 76 3.71 17.01 9.21
CA GLN A 76 4.31 15.82 9.86
C GLN A 76 3.78 14.54 9.24
N CYS A 77 2.48 14.53 8.96
CA CYS A 77 1.76 13.45 8.30
C CYS A 77 2.29 13.21 6.88
N GLU A 78 2.42 14.27 6.08
CA GLU A 78 2.98 14.19 4.73
C GLU A 78 4.45 13.73 4.73
N GLN A 79 5.24 14.15 5.73
CA GLN A 79 6.63 13.72 5.87
C GLN A 79 6.75 12.23 6.22
N GLN A 80 5.92 11.73 7.15
CA GLN A 80 5.88 10.31 7.49
C GLN A 80 5.43 9.44 6.32
N ALA A 81 4.47 9.92 5.52
CA ALA A 81 4.06 9.28 4.26
C ALA A 81 5.26 9.10 3.32
N LYS A 82 6.00 10.19 3.09
CA LYS A 82 7.15 10.21 2.18
C LYS A 82 8.26 9.29 2.67
N GLU A 83 8.51 9.26 3.98
CA GLU A 83 9.50 8.39 4.59
C GLU A 83 9.13 6.91 4.44
N LEU A 84 7.87 6.54 4.71
CA LEU A 84 7.42 5.16 4.56
C LEU A 84 7.41 4.71 3.09
N VAL A 85 6.96 5.56 2.16
CA VAL A 85 7.02 5.28 0.72
C VAL A 85 8.46 5.09 0.26
N LYS A 86 9.38 5.92 0.76
CA LYS A 86 10.80 5.79 0.46
C LYS A 86 11.36 4.47 1.01
N GLU A 87 11.04 4.10 2.24
CA GLU A 87 11.46 2.83 2.85
C GLU A 87 10.94 1.63 2.06
N ILE A 88 9.66 1.66 1.64
CA ILE A 88 9.07 0.62 0.80
C ILE A 88 9.79 0.53 -0.55
N MET A 89 10.04 1.66 -1.20
CA MET A 89 10.74 1.68 -2.49
C MET A 89 12.19 1.20 -2.36
N GLU A 90 12.88 1.53 -1.28
CA GLU A 90 14.26 1.10 -1.03
C GLU A 90 14.32 -0.40 -0.72
N GLN A 91 13.40 -0.92 0.11
CA GLN A 91 13.37 -2.33 0.52
C GLN A 91 12.84 -3.28 -0.56
N PHE A 92 11.96 -2.81 -1.45
CA PHE A 92 11.32 -3.64 -2.47
C PHE A 92 11.66 -3.21 -3.90
N SER A 93 12.75 -2.46 -4.10
CA SER A 93 13.17 -1.93 -5.41
C SER A 93 13.36 -3.01 -6.49
N ASP A 94 13.88 -4.18 -6.09
CA ASP A 94 14.10 -5.34 -6.97
C ASP A 94 12.79 -6.00 -7.43
N VAL A 95 11.72 -5.86 -6.65
CA VAL A 95 10.38 -6.39 -6.96
C VAL A 95 9.65 -5.47 -7.96
N ILE A 96 9.97 -4.17 -7.96
CA ILE A 96 9.32 -3.15 -8.79
C ILE A 96 9.95 -3.04 -10.19
N THR A 97 11.21 -3.45 -10.35
CA THR A 97 11.97 -3.33 -11.61
C THR A 97 12.14 -4.63 -12.40
N GLY A 98 11.74 -5.78 -11.83
CA GLY A 98 11.84 -7.12 -12.43
C GLY A 98 10.70 -7.52 -13.36
#